data_AF-A0A9P9CYD8-F1
#
_entry.id   AF-A0A9P9CYD8-F1
#
_cell.length_a   1.000
_cell.length_b   1.000
_cell.length_c   1.000
_cell.angle_alpha   90.00
_cell.angle_beta   90.00
_cell.angle_gamma   90.00
#
_symmetry.space_group_name_H-M   'P 1'
#
loop_
_entity.id
_entity.type
_entity.pdbx_description
1 polymer ?
#
loop_
_entity_poly.entity_id
_entity_poly.type
_entity_poly.pdbx_seq_one_letter_code
_entity_poly.pdbx_strand_id
1 'polypeptide(L)'
;MKCLQLTPFLQEFIAQEHIDNHITRDVLAKLFFGMPSLRTIDFRGCSSTSFEQSFHRLVQDSWPKSLLLTQVSFHECLSVPSSVFETILPRLHQVTQLDL
;
A
#
# COMPACT_ATOMS: atom_id res chain seq x y z
N MET A 1 0.39 -13.10 -6.40
CA MET A 1 -1.08 -13.23 -6.23
C MET A 1 -1.50 -14.41 -5.36
N LYS A 2 -0.99 -15.64 -5.60
CA LYS A 2 -1.46 -16.84 -4.89
C LYS A 2 -1.37 -16.75 -3.35
N CYS A 3 -0.31 -16.15 -2.80
CA CYS A 3 -0.17 -15.97 -1.34
C CYS A 3 -1.31 -15.15 -0.73
N LEU A 4 -1.63 -13.97 -1.28
CA LEU A 4 -2.71 -13.10 -0.79
C LEU A 4 -4.11 -13.72 -0.95
N GLN A 5 -4.29 -14.62 -1.91
CA GLN A 5 -5.53 -15.39 -2.05
C GLN A 5 -5.68 -16.45 -0.97
N LEU A 6 -4.56 -17.00 -0.49
CA LEU A 6 -4.52 -18.00 0.58
C LEU A 6 -4.55 -17.39 1.98
N THR A 7 -4.45 -16.06 2.10
CA THR A 7 -4.46 -15.32 3.38
C THR A 7 -5.62 -14.31 3.46
N PRO A 8 -6.89 -14.76 3.38
CA PRO A 8 -8.06 -13.86 3.36
C PRO A 8 -8.22 -13.03 4.64
N PHE A 9 -7.62 -13.46 5.75
CA PHE A 9 -7.68 -12.80 7.07
C PHE A 9 -6.38 -12.08 7.44
N LEU A 10 -5.48 -11.83 6.48
CA LEU A 10 -4.23 -11.12 6.76
C LEU A 10 -4.54 -9.76 7.40
N GLN A 11 -3.92 -9.50 8.55
CA GLN A 11 -4.08 -8.24 9.30
C GLN A 11 -2.96 -7.26 8.99
N GLU A 12 -1.75 -7.76 8.71
CA GLU A 12 -0.57 -6.96 8.51
C GLU A 12 0.15 -7.41 7.25
N PHE A 13 0.49 -6.44 6.39
CA PHE A 13 1.36 -6.65 5.26
C PHE A 13 2.62 -5.80 5.46
N ILE A 14 3.76 -6.46 5.53
CA ILE A 14 5.06 -5.82 5.72
C ILE A 14 5.94 -6.23 4.55
N ALA A 15 6.42 -5.24 3.82
CA ALA A 15 7.38 -5.39 2.74
C ALA A 15 8.65 -4.62 3.04
N GLN A 16 9.77 -5.23 2.67
CA GLN A 16 11.09 -4.62 2.71
C GLN A 16 11.60 -4.44 1.28
N GLU A 17 12.60 -3.57 1.12
CA GLU A 17 13.26 -3.23 -0.15
C GLU A 17 13.50 -4.44 -1.09
N HIS A 18 13.87 -5.60 -0.55
CA HIS A 18 14.22 -6.78 -1.35
C HIS A 18 13.04 -7.40 -2.13
N ILE A 19 11.78 -7.08 -1.80
CA ILE A 19 10.60 -7.58 -2.53
C ILE A 19 9.85 -6.50 -3.32
N ASP A 20 10.32 -5.25 -3.31
CA ASP A 20 9.56 -4.13 -3.89
C ASP A 20 9.28 -4.31 -5.39
N ASN A 21 10.18 -4.95 -6.13
CA ASN A 21 10.02 -5.30 -7.54
C ASN A 21 8.85 -6.28 -7.81
N HIS A 22 8.38 -6.99 -6.79
CA HIS A 22 7.24 -7.90 -6.87
C HIS A 22 5.91 -7.26 -6.45
N ILE A 23 5.96 -6.04 -5.92
CA ILE A 23 4.77 -5.27 -5.51
C ILE A 23 4.21 -4.55 -6.74
N THR A 24 3.43 -5.29 -7.52
CA THR A 24 2.75 -4.77 -8.71
C THR A 24 1.49 -3.96 -8.35
N ARG A 25 0.95 -3.19 -9.29
CA ARG A 25 -0.34 -2.50 -9.13
C ARG A 25 -1.44 -3.44 -8.62
N ASP A 26 -1.49 -4.69 -9.10
CA ASP A 26 -2.52 -5.66 -8.66
C ASP A 26 -2.30 -6.14 -7.21
N VAL A 27 -1.05 -6.19 -6.74
CA VAL A 27 -0.75 -6.45 -5.32
C VAL A 27 -1.29 -5.30 -4.49
N LEU A 28 -0.96 -4.06 -4.88
CA LEU A 28 -1.44 -2.88 -4.18
C LEU A 28 -2.96 -2.79 -4.18
N ALA A 29 -3.61 -3.01 -5.33
CA ALA A 29 -5.07 -3.01 -5.43
C ALA A 29 -5.69 -4.07 -4.52
N LYS A 30 -5.08 -5.26 -4.42
CA LYS A 30 -5.54 -6.29 -3.49
C LYS A 30 -5.40 -5.81 -2.04
N LEU A 31 -4.25 -5.26 -1.64
CA LEU A 31 -4.00 -4.76 -0.29
C LEU A 31 -4.97 -3.63 0.11
N PHE A 32 -5.11 -2.61 -0.74
CA PHE A 32 -5.93 -1.43 -0.44
C PHE A 32 -7.43 -1.66 -0.59
N PHE A 33 -7.87 -2.50 -1.53
CA PHE A 33 -9.29 -2.63 -1.90
C PHE A 33 -9.89 -4.00 -1.62
N GLY A 34 -9.07 -5.03 -1.53
CA GLY A 34 -9.52 -6.43 -1.54
C GLY A 34 -9.20 -7.23 -0.29
N MET A 35 -8.74 -6.59 0.79
CA MET A 35 -8.39 -7.24 2.06
C MET A 35 -9.10 -6.58 3.24
N PRO A 36 -10.33 -7.01 3.58
CA PRO A 36 -11.17 -6.34 4.59
C PRO A 36 -10.62 -6.47 6.02
N SER A 37 -9.80 -7.48 6.29
CA SER A 37 -9.14 -7.69 7.58
C SER A 37 -7.82 -6.94 7.74
N LEU A 38 -7.29 -6.35 6.66
CA LEU A 38 -6.01 -5.66 6.68
C LEU A 38 -6.11 -4.35 7.48
N ARG A 39 -5.15 -4.13 8.36
CA ARG A 39 -5.06 -2.97 9.27
C ARG A 39 -3.73 -2.26 9.13
N THR A 40 -2.67 -3.01 8.85
CA THR A 40 -1.31 -2.48 8.75
C THR A 40 -0.73 -2.73 7.37
N ILE A 41 -0.17 -1.68 6.78
CA ILE A 41 0.70 -1.76 5.61
C ILE A 41 2.00 -1.04 5.93
N ASP A 42 3.13 -1.74 5.77
CA ASP A 42 4.48 -1.16 5.89
C ASP A 42 5.27 -1.50 4.63
N PHE A 43 5.72 -0.48 3.90
CA PHE A 43 6.54 -0.60 2.70
C PHE A 43 8.00 -0.20 2.94
N ARG A 44 8.49 -0.23 4.19
CA ARG A 44 9.83 0.25 4.57
C ARG A 44 10.92 -0.01 3.53
N GLY A 45 11.58 1.06 3.09
CA GLY A 45 12.70 1.03 2.15
C GLY A 45 12.35 0.69 0.70
N CYS A 46 11.08 0.42 0.36
CA CYS A 46 10.68 0.12 -1.01
C CYS A 46 10.86 1.36 -1.90
N SER A 47 11.78 1.27 -2.85
CA SER A 47 12.20 2.42 -3.67
C SER A 47 12.50 2.08 -5.13
N SER A 48 12.19 0.86 -5.59
CA SER A 48 12.41 0.50 -6.98
C SER A 48 11.48 1.22 -7.95
N THR A 49 11.95 1.40 -9.18
CA THR A 49 11.14 1.97 -10.27
C THR A 49 9.86 1.16 -10.54
N SER A 50 9.89 -0.16 -10.35
CA SER A 50 8.72 -1.02 -10.51
C SER A 50 7.63 -0.70 -9.46
N PHE A 51 8.06 -0.47 -8.22
CA PHE A 51 7.20 -0.08 -7.12
C PHE A 51 6.58 1.30 -7.33
N GLU A 52 7.39 2.30 -7.71
CA GLU A 52 6.93 3.64 -8.08
C GLU A 52 5.87 3.61 -9.19
N GLN A 53 6.18 2.92 -10.31
CA GLN A 53 5.24 2.79 -11.44
C GLN A 53 3.94 2.08 -11.04
N SER A 54 4.02 1.13 -10.11
CA SER A 54 2.85 0.42 -9.60
C SER A 54 1.93 1.35 -8.82
N PHE A 55 2.48 2.24 -7.98
CA PHE A 55 1.71 3.28 -7.32
C PHE A 55 1.12 4.30 -8.30
N HIS A 56 1.91 4.76 -9.28
CA HIS A 56 1.42 5.68 -10.30
C HIS A 56 0.21 5.11 -11.06
N ARG A 57 0.20 3.82 -11.37
CA ARG A 57 -0.95 3.15 -12.00
C ARG A 57 -2.12 2.98 -11.01
N LEU A 58 -1.85 2.63 -9.76
CA LEU A 58 -2.88 2.43 -8.74
C LEU A 58 -3.67 3.71 -8.44
N VAL A 59 -3.02 4.87 -8.38
CA VAL A 59 -3.71 6.14 -8.04
C VAL A 59 -4.69 6.61 -9.11
N GLN A 60 -4.59 6.06 -10.33
CA GLN A 60 -5.53 6.29 -11.42
C GLN A 60 -6.81 5.45 -11.29
N ASP A 61 -6.83 4.46 -10.39
CA ASP A 61 -7.99 3.61 -10.18
C ASP A 61 -9.13 4.33 -9.43
N SER A 62 -10.28 3.69 -9.37
CA SER A 62 -11.38 4.13 -8.52
C SER A 62 -11.11 3.75 -7.06
N TRP A 63 -10.85 4.75 -6.22
CA TRP A 63 -10.63 4.52 -4.78
C TRP A 63 -11.93 4.60 -3.97
N PRO A 64 -12.08 3.80 -2.91
CA PRO A 64 -13.15 3.98 -1.95
C PRO A 64 -13.01 5.34 -1.24
N LYS A 65 -14.11 5.84 -0.68
CA LYS A 65 -14.12 7.08 0.11
C LYS A 65 -13.26 6.95 1.38
N SER A 66 -13.19 5.76 1.98
CA SER A 66 -12.40 5.49 3.17
C SER A 66 -11.72 4.14 3.07
N LEU A 67 -10.52 4.06 3.64
CA LEU A 67 -9.77 2.83 3.87
C LEU A 67 -9.93 2.40 5.33
N LEU A 68 -9.73 1.10 5.59
CA LEU A 68 -9.85 0.49 6.93
C LEU A 68 -8.49 0.34 7.64
N LEU A 69 -7.45 0.98 7.10
CA LEU A 69 -6.09 0.92 7.64
C LEU A 69 -5.99 1.77 8.91
N THR A 70 -5.28 1.23 9.91
CA THR A 70 -4.98 1.91 11.16
C THR A 70 -3.50 2.29 11.26
N GLN A 71 -2.63 1.57 10.53
CA GLN A 71 -1.19 1.82 10.50
C GLN A 71 -0.71 1.79 9.05
N VAL A 72 -0.02 2.86 8.63
CA VAL A 72 0.53 2.99 7.28
C VAL A 72 1.94 3.55 7.35
N SER A 73 2.90 2.85 6.78
CA SER A 73 4.30 3.26 6.74
C SER A 73 4.84 3.25 5.30
N PHE A 74 5.42 4.38 4.93
CA PHE A 74 6.24 4.60 3.74
C PHE A 74 7.67 5.02 4.12
N HIS A 75 8.12 4.66 5.34
CA HIS A 75 9.45 5.00 5.83
C HIS A 75 10.55 4.63 4.81
N GLU A 76 11.43 5.56 4.48
CA GLU A 76 12.51 5.39 3.51
C GLU A 76 12.04 5.01 2.08
N CYS A 77 10.78 5.30 1.72
CA CYS A 77 10.27 5.14 0.34
C CYS A 77 10.58 6.38 -0.50
N LEU A 78 11.85 6.56 -0.88
CA LEU A 78 12.35 7.79 -1.52
C LEU A 78 11.84 8.01 -2.96
N SER A 79 11.34 6.94 -3.61
CA SER A 79 10.86 6.99 -5.01
C SER A 79 9.39 7.36 -5.15
N VAL A 80 8.61 7.37 -4.07
CA VAL A 80 7.15 7.55 -4.17
C VAL A 80 6.81 9.05 -4.30
N PRO A 81 6.19 9.49 -5.40
CA PRO A 81 5.92 10.91 -5.62
C PRO A 81 4.80 11.43 -4.70
N SER A 82 4.83 12.73 -4.39
CA SER A 82 3.86 13.37 -3.49
C SER A 82 2.39 13.21 -3.91
N SER A 83 2.15 13.17 -5.23
CA SER A 83 0.84 12.94 -5.84
C SER A 83 0.18 11.62 -5.41
N VAL A 84 0.99 10.62 -5.05
CA VAL A 84 0.48 9.37 -4.48
C VAL A 84 -0.12 9.61 -3.10
N PHE A 85 0.56 10.38 -2.25
CA PHE A 85 0.07 10.71 -0.92
C PHE A 85 -1.16 11.62 -0.96
N GLU A 86 -1.22 12.57 -1.90
CA GLU A 86 -2.43 13.38 -2.15
C GLU A 86 -3.66 12.53 -2.46
N THR A 87 -3.47 11.36 -3.06
CA THR A 87 -4.53 10.37 -3.29
C THR A 87 -4.80 9.54 -2.04
N ILE A 88 -3.78 9.00 -1.37
CA ILE A 88 -4.01 8.02 -0.30
C ILE A 88 -4.46 8.71 1.01
N LEU A 89 -3.78 9.78 1.42
CA LEU A 89 -3.94 10.39 2.75
C LEU A 89 -5.38 10.82 3.06
N PRO A 90 -6.14 11.46 2.14
CA PRO A 90 -7.52 11.87 2.43
C PRO A 90 -8.47 10.71 2.72
N ARG A 91 -8.06 9.46 2.48
CA ARG A 91 -8.89 8.25 2.65
C ARG A 91 -8.54 7.49 3.94
N LEU A 92 -7.47 7.88 4.63
CA LEU A 92 -6.92 7.23 5.83
C LEU A 92 -7.59 7.71 7.12
N HIS A 93 -8.93 7.74 7.17
CA HIS A 93 -9.69 8.29 8.30
C HIS A 93 -9.47 7.57 9.65
N GLN A 94 -9.03 6.32 9.62
CA GLN A 94 -8.84 5.48 10.81
C GLN A 94 -7.36 5.31 11.21
N VAL A 95 -6.45 5.97 10.47
CA VAL A 95 -5.02 5.83 10.73
C VAL A 95 -4.65 6.54 12.02
N THR A 96 -4.05 5.79 12.93
CA THR A 96 -3.50 6.27 14.21
C THR A 96 -1.98 6.32 14.20
N GLN A 97 -1.34 5.61 13.27
CA GLN A 97 0.11 5.64 13.06
C GLN A 97 0.42 5.81 11.57
N LEU A 98 1.09 6.91 11.24
CA LEU A 98 1.49 7.26 9.89
C LEU A 98 3.00 7.60 9.89
N ASP A 99 3.76 6.95 9.02
CA ASP A 99 5.19 7.21 8.78
C ASP A 99 5.39 7.41 7.26
N LEU A 100 6.09 8.47 6.86
CA LEU A 100 6.21 8.92 5.46
C LEU A 100 7.67 9.17 5.08
#